data_AF-A0A9D7HUY6-F1
#
_entry.id   AF-A0A9D7HUY6-F1
#
_cell.length_a   1.000
_cell.length_b   1.000
_cell.length_c   1.000
_cell.angle_alpha   90.00
_cell.angle_beta   90.00
_cell.angle_gamma   90.00
#
_symmetry.space_group_name_H-M   'P 1'
#
loop_
_entity.id
_entity.type
_entity.pdbx_description
1 polymer ?
#
loop_
_entity_poly.entity_id
_entity_poly.type
_entity_poly.pdbx_seq_one_letter_code
_entity_poly.pdbx_strand_id
1 'polypeptide(L)'
;MHRKARRLVLSYFLFTAIPLLAGLAALYAYDPLEVYHRPWGRPETLHSNMRLQAAGVIKHRPFDSVVLGTSMMENTSAKEASALLGGDFVNLSLTAADFFERALVLDDLFRNRKIRQVVYSLDHIYINSRKGYPHYPLPTFDFLYDRNPLNDVRVYLNSHFGRCLLLWSRDPSCVGGEVDLNRPNAWFMQADQSIRFGGLAKWCEAKDNYQIRDAHELIRKAVVDLPVVAQMRMPEAEAGPKVQQAIQYVDDYLIRYVRAHPETRFHLVFPPYFRATYAIWHQARPVHSAIHIAVIRHLALLTDELRNMDVFGFENESFVDDIANYKDLGHYRETFDSRILASIASNEDRLTSDNVEAYIQTATSRAEQFDLRELNAQLDACASAQ
;
A
#
# COMPACT_ATOMS: atom_id res chain seq x y z
N MET A 1 -51.65 -28.27 27.08
CA MET A 1 -50.31 -27.66 26.87
C MET A 1 -49.94 -27.42 25.39
N HIS A 2 -50.26 -28.33 24.45
CA HIS A 2 -49.84 -28.22 23.04
C HIS A 2 -50.27 -26.96 22.26
N ARG A 3 -51.46 -26.40 22.48
CA ARG A 3 -51.92 -25.19 21.75
C ARG A 3 -51.17 -23.90 22.15
N LYS A 4 -50.81 -23.74 23.42
CA LYS A 4 -50.03 -22.58 23.91
C LYS A 4 -48.59 -22.65 23.40
N ALA A 5 -47.96 -23.84 23.46
CA ALA A 5 -46.65 -24.08 22.88
C ALA A 5 -46.62 -23.81 21.37
N ARG A 6 -47.63 -24.29 20.62
CA ARG A 6 -47.75 -24.01 19.17
C ARG A 6 -47.89 -22.52 18.86
N ARG A 7 -48.67 -21.77 19.65
CA ARG A 7 -48.79 -20.30 19.49
C ARG A 7 -47.48 -19.59 19.81
N LEU A 8 -46.78 -19.97 20.88
CA LEU A 8 -45.47 -19.41 21.22
C LEU A 8 -44.42 -19.67 20.13
N VAL A 9 -44.39 -20.89 19.59
CA VAL A 9 -43.50 -21.24 18.47
C VAL A 9 -43.85 -20.42 17.21
N LEU A 10 -45.14 -20.32 16.85
CA LEU A 10 -45.57 -19.51 15.71
C LEU A 10 -45.26 -18.02 15.90
N SER A 11 -45.48 -17.47 17.10
CA SER A 11 -45.10 -16.10 17.44
C SER A 11 -43.60 -15.88 17.37
N TYR A 12 -42.77 -16.82 17.85
CA TYR A 12 -41.32 -16.75 17.73
C TYR A 12 -40.89 -16.69 16.25
N PHE A 13 -41.39 -17.60 15.41
CA PHE A 13 -41.06 -17.58 13.97
C PHE A 13 -41.52 -16.28 13.29
N LEU A 14 -42.74 -15.81 13.60
CA LEU A 14 -43.32 -14.61 12.97
C LEU A 14 -42.58 -13.32 13.35
N PHE A 15 -42.22 -13.15 14.61
CA PHE A 15 -41.68 -11.89 15.12
C PHE A 15 -40.16 -11.86 15.27
N THR A 16 -39.46 -12.99 15.15
CA THR A 16 -38.00 -13.03 15.30
C THR A 16 -37.29 -13.70 14.11
N ALA A 17 -37.61 -14.97 13.82
CA ALA A 17 -36.87 -15.73 12.82
C ALA A 17 -37.13 -15.22 11.39
N ILE A 18 -38.39 -14.93 11.01
CA ILE A 18 -38.72 -14.44 9.67
C ILE A 18 -38.09 -13.06 9.41
N PRO A 19 -38.22 -12.04 10.29
CA PRO A 19 -37.55 -10.76 10.09
C PRO A 19 -36.02 -10.89 10.02
N LEU A 20 -35.43 -11.74 10.85
CA LEU A 20 -33.98 -11.98 10.82
C LEU A 20 -33.54 -12.59 9.48
N LEU A 21 -34.24 -13.63 9.02
CA LEU A 21 -33.94 -14.26 7.73
C LEU A 21 -34.18 -13.30 6.56
N ALA A 22 -35.23 -12.48 6.61
CA ALA A 22 -35.50 -11.45 5.61
C ALA A 22 -34.40 -10.38 5.60
N GLY A 23 -33.92 -9.95 6.77
CA GLY A 23 -32.80 -9.00 6.90
C GLY A 23 -31.49 -9.57 6.35
N LEU A 24 -31.16 -10.82 6.66
CA LEU A 24 -29.99 -11.51 6.11
C LEU A 24 -30.10 -11.68 4.59
N ALA A 25 -31.29 -12.03 4.07
CA ALA A 25 -31.52 -12.14 2.64
C ALA A 25 -31.41 -10.79 1.93
N ALA A 26 -31.91 -9.71 2.54
CA ALA A 26 -31.77 -8.36 2.01
C ALA A 26 -30.32 -7.90 1.99
N LEU A 27 -29.57 -8.14 3.07
CA LEU A 27 -28.14 -7.84 3.16
C LEU A 27 -27.36 -8.62 2.10
N TYR A 28 -27.63 -9.93 2.00
CA TYR A 28 -27.03 -10.79 0.99
C TYR A 28 -27.29 -10.22 -0.40
N ALA A 29 -28.54 -9.91 -0.75
CA ALA A 29 -28.87 -9.36 -2.07
C ALA A 29 -28.31 -7.95 -2.35
N TYR A 30 -28.09 -7.14 -1.30
CA TYR A 30 -27.58 -5.77 -1.44
C TYR A 30 -26.06 -5.73 -1.64
N ASP A 31 -25.32 -6.53 -0.86
CA ASP A 31 -23.87 -6.78 -0.90
C ASP A 31 -23.04 -5.70 -1.63
N PRO A 32 -22.87 -4.52 -1.01
CA PRO A 32 -22.21 -3.40 -1.66
C PRO A 32 -20.70 -3.64 -1.89
N LEU A 33 -20.07 -4.45 -1.05
CA LEU A 33 -18.63 -4.73 -1.07
C LEU A 33 -18.28 -6.02 -1.83
N GLU A 34 -19.28 -6.70 -2.38
CA GLU A 34 -19.13 -7.98 -3.07
C GLU A 34 -18.52 -9.08 -2.20
N VAL A 35 -18.83 -9.09 -0.89
CA VAL A 35 -18.33 -10.11 0.02
C VAL A 35 -18.88 -11.49 -0.35
N TYR A 36 -20.12 -11.55 -0.80
CA TYR A 36 -20.87 -12.78 -1.07
C TYR A 36 -21.12 -13.03 -2.56
N HIS A 37 -21.31 -11.98 -3.37
CA HIS A 37 -21.53 -12.10 -4.80
C HIS A 37 -21.24 -10.81 -5.56
N ARG A 38 -21.12 -10.93 -6.89
CA ARG A 38 -21.06 -9.76 -7.79
C ARG A 38 -22.35 -8.94 -7.76
N PRO A 39 -22.31 -7.63 -8.06
CA PRO A 39 -23.48 -6.76 -7.97
C PRO A 39 -24.67 -7.24 -8.83
N TRP A 40 -25.88 -7.17 -8.28
CA TRP A 40 -27.13 -7.50 -9.00
C TRP A 40 -27.96 -6.26 -9.27
N GLY A 41 -28.31 -6.01 -10.53
CA GLY A 41 -29.18 -4.90 -10.90
C GLY A 41 -28.63 -3.50 -10.60
N ARG A 42 -27.30 -3.37 -10.40
CA ARG A 42 -26.56 -2.12 -10.26
C ARG A 42 -25.23 -2.18 -11.05
N PRO A 43 -24.64 -1.03 -11.44
CA PRO A 43 -23.31 -0.98 -12.04
C PRO A 43 -22.25 -1.63 -11.14
N GLU A 44 -21.17 -2.06 -11.76
CA GLU A 44 -19.98 -2.50 -11.03
C GLU A 44 -19.28 -1.28 -10.44
N THR A 45 -19.18 -1.26 -9.11
CA THR A 45 -18.61 -0.16 -8.35
C THR A 45 -17.70 -0.71 -7.27
N LEU A 46 -16.73 0.09 -6.84
CA LEU A 46 -15.76 -0.31 -5.82
C LEU A 46 -15.72 0.71 -4.69
N HIS A 47 -15.71 0.21 -3.47
CA HIS A 47 -15.48 1.02 -2.29
C HIS A 47 -13.99 1.37 -2.18
N SER A 48 -13.67 2.63 -1.88
CA SER A 48 -12.28 3.13 -1.88
C SER A 48 -11.39 2.48 -0.83
N ASN A 49 -11.95 2.05 0.31
CA ASN A 49 -11.18 1.29 1.29
C ASN A 49 -10.91 -0.15 0.82
N MET A 50 -9.74 -0.38 0.23
CA MET A 50 -9.32 -1.70 -0.26
C MET A 50 -9.11 -2.73 0.86
N ARG A 51 -8.97 -2.34 2.13
CA ARG A 51 -9.01 -3.31 3.24
C ARG A 51 -10.35 -4.03 3.32
N LEU A 52 -11.45 -3.39 2.89
CA LEU A 52 -12.77 -4.00 2.83
C LEU A 52 -13.07 -4.58 1.44
N GLN A 53 -12.78 -3.79 0.40
CA GLN A 53 -13.18 -4.11 -0.98
C GLN A 53 -12.36 -5.26 -1.59
N ALA A 54 -11.07 -5.40 -1.24
CA ALA A 54 -10.21 -6.41 -1.86
C ALA A 54 -10.70 -7.85 -1.59
N ALA A 55 -11.28 -8.13 -0.41
CA ALA A 55 -11.83 -9.46 -0.09
C ALA A 55 -12.92 -9.89 -1.09
N GLY A 56 -13.84 -8.98 -1.44
CA GLY A 56 -14.88 -9.26 -2.43
C GLY A 56 -14.31 -9.44 -3.84
N VAL A 57 -13.33 -8.60 -4.21
CA VAL A 57 -12.63 -8.72 -5.49
C VAL A 57 -11.94 -10.09 -5.62
N ILE A 58 -11.18 -10.49 -4.59
CA ILE A 58 -10.48 -11.77 -4.52
C ILE A 58 -11.45 -12.94 -4.64
N LYS A 59 -12.64 -12.88 -4.05
CA LYS A 59 -13.61 -13.99 -4.11
C LYS A 59 -14.36 -14.07 -5.44
N HIS A 60 -14.69 -12.92 -6.07
CA HIS A 60 -15.72 -12.91 -7.13
C HIS A 60 -15.32 -12.27 -8.47
N ARG A 61 -14.14 -11.66 -8.60
CA ARG A 61 -13.70 -10.99 -9.86
C ARG A 61 -12.67 -11.81 -10.63
N PRO A 62 -12.71 -11.96 -11.96
CA PRO A 62 -11.71 -12.71 -12.71
C PRO A 62 -10.42 -11.90 -12.79
N PHE A 63 -9.31 -12.53 -12.41
CA PHE A 63 -7.94 -12.06 -12.57
C PHE A 63 -7.00 -13.22 -12.23
N ASP A 64 -5.75 -13.14 -12.69
CA ASP A 64 -4.69 -14.09 -12.33
C ASP A 64 -3.44 -13.39 -11.79
N SER A 65 -3.40 -12.06 -11.81
CA SER A 65 -2.23 -11.28 -11.42
C SER A 65 -2.66 -10.05 -10.63
N VAL A 66 -1.81 -9.55 -9.72
CA VAL A 66 -2.17 -8.41 -8.86
C VAL A 66 -1.04 -7.38 -8.71
N VAL A 67 -1.42 -6.11 -8.65
CA VAL A 67 -0.59 -5.06 -8.03
C VAL A 67 -1.04 -4.92 -6.58
N LEU A 68 -0.13 -5.13 -5.63
CA LEU A 68 -0.39 -5.07 -4.20
C LEU A 68 0.63 -4.17 -3.51
N GLY A 69 0.35 -2.87 -3.50
CA GLY A 69 1.17 -1.87 -2.82
C GLY A 69 0.44 -1.03 -1.79
N THR A 70 0.98 0.16 -1.55
CA THR A 70 0.34 1.21 -0.75
C THR A 70 -0.14 2.36 -1.64
N SER A 71 -0.28 3.58 -1.12
CA SER A 71 -0.59 4.77 -1.93
C SER A 71 0.42 5.00 -3.04
N MET A 72 1.64 4.49 -2.89
CA MET A 72 2.68 4.52 -3.90
C MET A 72 2.29 3.80 -5.19
N MET A 73 1.46 2.75 -5.11
CA MET A 73 1.06 1.93 -6.27
C MET A 73 -0.42 2.12 -6.64
N GLU A 74 -1.16 3.03 -6.00
CA GLU A 74 -2.59 3.27 -6.30
C GLU A 74 -2.82 3.86 -7.71
N ASN A 75 -1.80 4.52 -8.26
CA ASN A 75 -1.84 5.06 -9.62
C ASN A 75 -1.38 4.04 -10.68
N THR A 76 -0.80 2.90 -10.28
CA THR A 76 -0.34 1.88 -11.22
C THR A 76 -1.49 1.30 -12.03
N SER A 77 -1.33 1.27 -13.35
CA SER A 77 -2.31 0.74 -14.30
C SER A 77 -2.28 -0.78 -14.33
N ALA A 78 -3.35 -1.45 -13.90
CA ALA A 78 -3.45 -2.90 -14.07
C ALA A 78 -3.49 -3.32 -15.55
N LYS A 79 -4.12 -2.54 -16.43
CA LYS A 79 -4.16 -2.78 -17.89
C LYS A 79 -2.78 -2.67 -18.53
N GLU A 80 -1.96 -1.71 -18.07
CA GLU A 80 -0.58 -1.58 -18.56
C GLU A 80 0.29 -2.73 -18.05
N ALA A 81 0.12 -3.11 -16.78
CA ALA A 81 0.80 -4.28 -16.21
C ALA A 81 0.44 -5.56 -16.99
N SER A 82 -0.84 -5.76 -17.32
CA SER A 82 -1.30 -6.83 -18.21
C SER A 82 -0.66 -6.78 -19.59
N ALA A 83 -0.54 -5.59 -20.19
CA ALA A 83 0.05 -5.44 -21.51
C ALA A 83 1.56 -5.73 -21.54
N LEU A 84 2.29 -5.30 -20.51
CA LEU A 84 3.75 -5.42 -20.44
C LEU A 84 4.24 -6.75 -19.86
N LEU A 85 3.57 -7.24 -18.81
CA LEU A 85 3.99 -8.42 -18.05
C LEU A 85 3.15 -9.66 -18.42
N GLY A 86 2.10 -9.47 -19.22
CA GLY A 86 1.08 -10.47 -19.51
C GLY A 86 0.12 -10.71 -18.34
N GLY A 87 -0.90 -11.54 -18.56
CA GLY A 87 -1.84 -11.96 -17.52
C GLY A 87 -2.92 -10.90 -17.28
N ASP A 88 -3.87 -11.23 -16.42
CA ASP A 88 -5.02 -10.38 -16.11
C ASP A 88 -4.80 -9.74 -14.74
N PHE A 89 -4.22 -8.53 -14.76
CA PHE A 89 -3.88 -7.78 -13.57
C PHE A 89 -5.08 -7.01 -13.03
N VAL A 90 -5.15 -6.94 -11.71
CA VAL A 90 -5.99 -5.99 -10.96
C VAL A 90 -5.13 -5.23 -9.95
N ASN A 91 -5.47 -3.98 -9.67
CA ASN A 91 -4.78 -3.20 -8.64
C ASN A 91 -5.55 -3.24 -7.31
N LEU A 92 -4.96 -3.89 -6.31
CA LEU A 92 -5.52 -4.07 -4.96
C LEU A 92 -4.72 -3.26 -3.92
N SER A 93 -4.00 -2.23 -4.32
CA SER A 93 -3.14 -1.45 -3.41
C SER A 93 -3.95 -0.83 -2.27
N LEU A 94 -3.39 -0.89 -1.07
CA LEU A 94 -4.04 -0.49 0.17
C LEU A 94 -3.33 0.72 0.77
N THR A 95 -4.01 1.87 0.81
CA THR A 95 -3.45 3.12 1.36
C THR A 95 -2.73 2.89 2.69
N ALA A 96 -1.47 3.31 2.76
CA ALA A 96 -0.61 3.24 3.95
C ALA A 96 -0.51 1.87 4.64
N ALA A 97 -0.76 0.75 3.92
CA ALA A 97 -0.81 -0.57 4.52
C ALA A 97 0.55 -1.19 4.85
N ASP A 98 0.60 -1.80 6.03
CA ASP A 98 1.74 -2.55 6.55
C ASP A 98 1.92 -3.85 5.77
N PHE A 99 3.10 -4.46 5.84
CA PHE A 99 3.28 -5.80 5.27
C PHE A 99 2.44 -6.81 6.06
N PHE A 100 2.29 -6.59 7.37
CA PHE A 100 1.36 -7.36 8.22
C PHE A 100 -0.07 -7.38 7.68
N GLU A 101 -0.62 -6.22 7.28
CA GLU A 101 -1.98 -6.14 6.73
C GLU A 101 -2.05 -6.74 5.33
N ARG A 102 -1.04 -6.47 4.49
CA ARG A 102 -0.94 -7.04 3.13
C ARG A 102 -0.78 -8.56 3.16
N ALA A 103 -0.20 -9.13 4.21
CA ALA A 103 -0.13 -10.57 4.39
C ALA A 103 -1.52 -11.21 4.57
N LEU A 104 -2.50 -10.51 5.17
CA LEU A 104 -3.89 -11.00 5.24
C LEU A 104 -4.49 -11.09 3.83
N VAL A 105 -4.24 -10.08 3.01
CA VAL A 105 -4.68 -10.04 1.61
C VAL A 105 -3.99 -11.15 0.81
N LEU A 106 -2.67 -11.34 0.95
CA LEU A 106 -1.94 -12.43 0.28
C LEU A 106 -2.44 -13.81 0.73
N ASP A 107 -2.73 -14.02 2.02
CA ASP A 107 -3.27 -15.29 2.51
C ASP A 107 -4.63 -15.60 1.87
N ASP A 108 -5.55 -14.63 1.83
CA ASP A 108 -6.84 -14.81 1.18
C ASP A 108 -6.71 -14.99 -0.34
N LEU A 109 -5.82 -14.23 -0.97
CA LEU A 109 -5.50 -14.31 -2.39
C LEU A 109 -5.07 -15.74 -2.78
N PHE A 110 -4.06 -16.30 -2.11
CA PHE A 110 -3.52 -17.62 -2.43
C PHE A 110 -4.43 -18.78 -2.00
N ARG A 111 -5.34 -18.58 -1.04
CA ARG A 111 -6.37 -19.59 -0.70
C ARG A 111 -7.45 -19.70 -1.76
N ASN A 112 -7.81 -18.59 -2.43
CA ASN A 112 -8.95 -18.55 -3.34
C ASN A 112 -8.56 -18.56 -4.83
N ARG A 113 -7.29 -18.27 -5.16
CA ARG A 113 -6.84 -18.06 -6.54
C ARG A 113 -5.51 -18.75 -6.83
N LYS A 114 -5.34 -19.17 -8.08
CA LYS A 114 -4.02 -19.47 -8.64
C LYS A 114 -3.46 -18.17 -9.22
N ILE A 115 -2.45 -17.61 -8.57
CA ILE A 115 -1.86 -16.35 -8.98
C ILE A 115 -0.63 -16.60 -9.83
N ARG A 116 -0.58 -15.95 -10.98
CA ARG A 116 0.52 -15.98 -11.92
C ARG A 116 1.59 -14.98 -11.52
N GLN A 117 1.19 -13.74 -11.19
CA GLN A 117 2.14 -12.66 -10.87
C GLN A 117 1.65 -11.73 -9.76
N VAL A 118 2.60 -11.22 -8.97
CA VAL A 118 2.39 -10.20 -7.93
C VAL A 118 3.41 -9.09 -8.13
N VAL A 119 2.97 -7.86 -8.38
CA VAL A 119 3.80 -6.66 -8.27
C VAL A 119 3.58 -6.05 -6.89
N TYR A 120 4.63 -5.91 -6.08
CA TYR A 120 4.52 -5.56 -4.66
C TYR A 120 5.48 -4.42 -4.29
N SER A 121 4.97 -3.36 -3.66
CA SER A 121 5.83 -2.25 -3.20
C SER A 121 6.51 -2.55 -1.86
N LEU A 122 7.81 -2.33 -1.81
CA LEU A 122 8.66 -2.39 -0.62
C LEU A 122 8.71 -1.02 0.06
N ASP A 123 7.55 -0.56 0.52
CA ASP A 123 7.45 0.71 1.24
C ASP A 123 8.22 0.71 2.56
N HIS A 124 8.76 1.87 2.95
CA HIS A 124 9.65 2.04 4.12
C HIS A 124 9.07 1.65 5.50
N ILE A 125 7.84 1.13 5.56
CA ILE A 125 7.16 0.72 6.80
C ILE A 125 7.93 -0.38 7.55
N TYR A 126 8.74 -1.20 6.85
CA TYR A 126 9.62 -2.20 7.47
C TYR A 126 10.69 -1.59 8.39
N ILE A 127 11.07 -0.31 8.20
CA ILE A 127 12.06 0.38 9.05
C ILE A 127 11.60 0.37 10.52
N ASN A 128 10.29 0.49 10.75
CA ASN A 128 9.70 0.46 12.08
C ASN A 128 9.04 -0.89 12.41
N SER A 129 9.07 -1.86 11.49
CA SER A 129 8.44 -3.18 11.63
C SER A 129 6.99 -3.12 12.15
N ARG A 130 6.22 -2.15 11.63
CA ARG A 130 4.88 -1.81 12.14
C ARG A 130 3.90 -2.95 11.94
N LYS A 131 3.07 -3.24 12.95
CA LYS A 131 2.02 -4.27 12.90
C LYS A 131 0.63 -3.65 13.09
N GLY A 132 0.18 -2.98 12.04
CA GLY A 132 -1.14 -2.36 11.96
C GLY A 132 -1.07 -0.85 11.92
N TYR A 133 -1.99 -0.25 11.16
CA TYR A 133 -2.10 1.19 11.05
C TYR A 133 -3.25 1.71 11.91
N PRO A 134 -3.01 2.64 12.87
CA PRO A 134 -4.06 3.10 13.80
C PRO A 134 -5.32 3.65 13.13
N HIS A 135 -5.22 4.22 11.92
CA HIS A 135 -6.38 4.73 11.18
C HIS A 135 -7.28 3.62 10.60
N TYR A 136 -6.77 2.39 10.47
CA TYR A 136 -7.54 1.22 10.08
C TYR A 136 -7.33 0.10 11.11
N PRO A 137 -8.05 0.14 12.24
CA PRO A 137 -7.90 -0.87 13.28
C PRO A 137 -8.23 -2.27 12.76
N LEU A 138 -7.36 -3.23 13.06
CA LEU A 138 -7.45 -4.60 12.57
C LEU A 138 -8.85 -5.25 12.70
N PRO A 139 -9.55 -5.15 13.85
CA PRO A 139 -10.87 -5.78 14.03
C PRO A 139 -11.98 -5.26 13.11
N THR A 140 -11.71 -4.20 12.34
CA THR A 140 -12.67 -3.63 11.39
C THR A 140 -12.69 -4.35 10.05
N PHE A 141 -11.69 -5.19 9.74
CA PHE A 141 -11.59 -5.87 8.44
C PHE A 141 -10.93 -7.25 8.46
N ASP A 142 -10.14 -7.61 9.48
CA ASP A 142 -9.37 -8.85 9.51
C ASP A 142 -10.18 -10.13 9.31
N PHE A 143 -11.39 -10.15 9.87
CA PHE A 143 -12.33 -11.27 9.75
C PHE A 143 -12.70 -11.57 8.29
N LEU A 144 -12.68 -10.58 7.38
CA LEU A 144 -12.94 -10.79 5.94
C LEU A 144 -11.90 -11.70 5.25
N TYR A 145 -10.72 -11.83 5.88
CA TYR A 145 -9.58 -12.59 5.39
C TYR A 145 -9.32 -13.85 6.23
N ASP A 146 -10.21 -14.23 7.14
CA ASP A 146 -10.11 -15.50 7.86
C ASP A 146 -10.76 -16.67 7.07
N ARG A 147 -10.91 -17.85 7.69
CA ARG A 147 -11.51 -19.04 7.05
C ARG A 147 -13.00 -19.22 7.35
N ASN A 148 -13.63 -18.28 8.03
CA ASN A 148 -15.00 -18.36 8.53
C ASN A 148 -15.92 -17.35 7.82
N PRO A 149 -16.51 -17.71 6.67
CA PRO A 149 -17.35 -16.78 5.89
C PRO A 149 -18.63 -16.35 6.61
N LEU A 150 -19.01 -16.99 7.73
CA LEU A 150 -20.20 -16.63 8.49
C LEU A 150 -20.02 -15.34 9.29
N ASN A 151 -18.79 -14.98 9.64
CA ASN A 151 -18.50 -13.76 10.39
C ASN A 151 -18.32 -12.54 9.46
N ASP A 152 -18.18 -12.73 8.15
CA ASP A 152 -18.01 -11.67 7.16
C ASP A 152 -19.18 -10.66 7.18
N VAL A 153 -20.37 -11.09 7.62
CA VAL A 153 -21.55 -10.23 7.81
C VAL A 153 -21.26 -9.04 8.72
N ARG A 154 -20.28 -9.16 9.63
CA ARG A 154 -19.86 -8.10 10.55
C ARG A 154 -19.48 -6.79 9.85
N VAL A 155 -19.00 -6.84 8.61
CA VAL A 155 -18.64 -5.62 7.86
C VAL A 155 -19.85 -4.71 7.62
N TYR A 156 -21.05 -5.27 7.54
CA TYR A 156 -22.29 -4.54 7.34
C TYR A 156 -23.00 -4.17 8.65
N LEU A 157 -22.55 -4.70 9.79
CA LEU A 157 -23.15 -4.46 11.12
C LEU A 157 -22.68 -3.13 11.73
N ASN A 158 -22.86 -2.04 10.99
CA ASN A 158 -22.65 -0.68 11.47
C ASN A 158 -23.75 0.26 10.97
N SER A 159 -23.83 1.46 11.57
CA SER A 159 -24.88 2.43 11.27
C SER A 159 -24.88 2.89 9.82
N HIS A 160 -23.70 2.96 9.18
CA HIS A 160 -23.56 3.38 7.79
C HIS A 160 -24.20 2.36 6.84
N PHE A 161 -23.69 1.12 6.81
CA PHE A 161 -24.24 0.09 5.93
C PHE A 161 -25.67 -0.32 6.32
N GLY A 162 -26.02 -0.24 7.61
CA GLY A 162 -27.40 -0.43 8.06
C GLY A 162 -28.35 0.59 7.42
N ARG A 163 -27.99 1.88 7.38
CA ARG A 163 -28.79 2.92 6.70
C ARG A 163 -28.82 2.70 5.19
N CYS A 164 -27.69 2.35 4.59
CA CYS A 164 -27.60 2.03 3.16
C CYS A 164 -28.56 0.90 2.77
N LEU A 165 -28.57 -0.19 3.54
CA LEU A 165 -29.45 -1.34 3.33
C LEU A 165 -30.92 -0.99 3.52
N LEU A 166 -31.27 -0.29 4.61
CA LEU A 166 -32.65 0.12 4.91
C LEU A 166 -33.26 0.99 3.81
N LEU A 167 -32.46 1.85 3.19
CA LEU A 167 -32.89 2.74 2.11
C LEU A 167 -32.67 2.14 0.72
N TRP A 168 -32.06 0.95 0.62
CA TRP A 168 -31.58 0.36 -0.64
C TRP A 168 -30.76 1.38 -1.47
N SER A 169 -29.91 2.15 -0.79
CA SER A 169 -29.25 3.32 -1.37
C SER A 169 -28.25 2.91 -2.44
N ARG A 170 -28.18 3.68 -3.53
CA ARG A 170 -27.16 3.55 -4.58
C ARG A 170 -26.12 4.67 -4.51
N ASP A 171 -26.12 5.42 -3.40
CA ASP A 171 -25.14 6.48 -3.18
C ASP A 171 -23.72 5.90 -3.21
N PRO A 172 -22.73 6.60 -3.83
CA PRO A 172 -21.36 6.11 -3.89
C PRO A 172 -20.73 5.81 -2.53
N SER A 173 -21.15 6.46 -1.45
CA SER A 173 -20.71 6.12 -0.10
C SER A 173 -21.19 4.74 0.38
N CYS A 174 -22.30 4.25 -0.18
CA CYS A 174 -22.89 2.96 0.17
C CYS A 174 -22.37 1.83 -0.72
N VAL A 175 -22.34 2.04 -2.04
CA VAL A 175 -22.01 0.98 -3.02
C VAL A 175 -20.63 1.14 -3.65
N GLY A 176 -19.92 2.24 -3.38
CA GLY A 176 -18.67 2.58 -4.04
C GLY A 176 -18.87 3.45 -5.29
N GLY A 177 -17.76 3.93 -5.85
CA GLY A 177 -17.75 4.70 -7.09
C GLY A 177 -17.70 3.81 -8.33
N GLU A 178 -18.14 4.32 -9.48
CA GLU A 178 -17.99 3.68 -10.79
C GLU A 178 -16.53 3.78 -11.27
N VAL A 179 -15.68 2.91 -10.70
CA VAL A 179 -14.27 2.74 -11.06
C VAL A 179 -14.02 1.28 -11.40
N ASP A 180 -13.11 1.03 -12.35
CA ASP A 180 -12.70 -0.34 -12.69
C ASP A 180 -11.47 -0.76 -11.85
N LEU A 181 -11.13 -2.05 -11.93
CA LEU A 181 -9.96 -2.63 -11.24
C LEU A 181 -8.62 -2.22 -11.87
N ASN A 182 -8.62 -1.33 -12.87
CA ASN A 182 -7.40 -0.81 -13.46
C ASN A 182 -6.65 0.09 -12.47
N ARG A 183 -7.38 1.05 -11.89
CA ARG A 183 -6.87 2.09 -10.99
C ARG A 183 -7.97 2.54 -10.01
N PRO A 184 -8.47 1.64 -9.15
CA PRO A 184 -9.67 1.91 -8.36
C PRO A 184 -9.50 3.08 -7.37
N ASN A 185 -8.27 3.35 -6.94
CA ASN A 185 -7.93 4.41 -5.99
C ASN A 185 -6.94 5.46 -6.56
N ALA A 186 -6.85 5.60 -7.88
CA ALA A 186 -5.91 6.56 -8.47
C ALA A 186 -6.16 7.97 -7.94
N TRP A 187 -5.12 8.56 -7.34
CA TRP A 187 -5.17 9.88 -6.74
C TRP A 187 -4.56 10.95 -7.65
N PHE A 188 -3.79 10.58 -8.68
CA PHE A 188 -3.12 11.56 -9.57
C PHE A 188 -4.10 12.47 -10.33
N MET A 189 -5.34 12.02 -10.54
CA MET A 189 -6.40 12.78 -11.20
C MET A 189 -7.08 13.81 -10.28
N GLN A 190 -6.82 13.77 -8.98
CA GLN A 190 -7.43 14.67 -8.01
C GLN A 190 -6.66 15.99 -7.97
N ALA A 191 -7.38 17.11 -8.16
CA ALA A 191 -6.76 18.44 -8.31
C ALA A 191 -5.92 18.87 -7.09
N ASP A 192 -6.33 18.49 -5.88
CA ASP A 192 -5.60 18.76 -4.64
C ASP A 192 -4.29 17.96 -4.54
N GLN A 193 -4.22 16.81 -5.22
CA GLN A 193 -3.01 15.99 -5.32
C GLN A 193 -2.09 16.50 -6.42
N SER A 194 -2.64 16.81 -7.60
CA SER A 194 -1.87 17.17 -8.78
C SER A 194 -1.21 18.55 -8.70
N ILE A 195 -1.82 19.51 -7.98
CA ILE A 195 -1.34 20.90 -7.90
C ILE A 195 0.06 21.07 -7.30
N ARG A 196 0.53 20.08 -6.53
CA ARG A 196 1.81 20.13 -5.81
C ARG A 196 3.00 19.65 -6.64
N PHE A 197 2.76 18.96 -7.75
CA PHE A 197 3.84 18.59 -8.66
C PHE A 197 4.26 19.79 -9.53
N GLY A 198 5.53 19.85 -9.92
CA GLY A 198 6.05 20.94 -10.77
C GLY A 198 7.10 21.82 -10.09
N GLY A 199 7.60 21.40 -8.93
CA GLY A 199 8.85 21.86 -8.36
C GLY A 199 8.64 22.71 -7.11
N LEU A 200 9.71 23.35 -6.65
CA LEU A 200 9.70 24.15 -5.44
C LEU A 200 8.59 25.23 -5.46
N ALA A 201 8.39 25.92 -6.58
CA ALA A 201 7.32 26.92 -6.70
C ALA A 201 5.92 26.36 -6.35
N LYS A 202 5.62 25.12 -6.76
CA LYS A 202 4.36 24.45 -6.45
C LYS A 202 4.27 23.99 -5.00
N TRP A 203 5.38 23.58 -4.41
CA TRP A 203 5.43 23.33 -2.97
C TRP A 203 5.19 24.63 -2.18
N CYS A 204 5.73 25.76 -2.64
CA CYS A 204 5.55 27.06 -2.01
C CYS A 204 4.11 27.60 -2.12
N GLU A 205 3.48 27.46 -3.29
CA GLU A 205 2.05 27.74 -3.48
C GLU A 205 1.18 26.88 -2.54
N ALA A 206 1.59 25.64 -2.29
CA ALA A 206 0.89 24.68 -1.45
C ALA A 206 1.43 24.59 0.00
N LYS A 207 2.11 25.63 0.50
CA LYS A 207 2.79 25.61 1.82
C LYS A 207 1.89 25.28 3.01
N ASP A 208 0.58 25.55 2.91
CA ASP A 208 -0.39 25.27 3.97
C ASP A 208 -0.94 23.82 3.92
N ASN A 209 -0.69 23.10 2.82
CA ASN A 209 -1.07 21.70 2.69
C ASN A 209 -0.28 20.83 3.68
N TYR A 210 -0.96 19.91 4.36
CA TYR A 210 -0.35 19.09 5.40
C TYR A 210 0.85 18.26 4.92
N GLN A 211 0.84 17.70 3.70
CA GLN A 211 1.97 16.90 3.21
C GLN A 211 3.22 17.76 2.96
N ILE A 212 3.02 19.01 2.51
CA ILE A 212 4.12 19.96 2.33
C ILE A 212 4.65 20.44 3.68
N ARG A 213 3.76 20.73 4.63
CA ARG A 213 4.14 21.09 6.01
C ARG A 213 4.93 19.97 6.69
N ASP A 214 4.47 18.73 6.57
CA ASP A 214 5.13 17.56 7.15
C ASP A 214 6.48 17.31 6.47
N ALA A 215 6.55 17.42 5.14
CA ALA A 215 7.81 17.32 4.39
C ALA A 215 8.82 18.38 4.85
N HIS A 216 8.41 19.64 4.91
CA HIS A 216 9.26 20.75 5.36
C HIS A 216 9.73 20.53 6.80
N GLU A 217 8.84 20.12 7.71
CA GLU A 217 9.20 19.86 9.10
C GLU A 217 10.19 18.69 9.26
N LEU A 218 10.07 17.64 8.45
CA LEU A 218 11.02 16.53 8.45
C LEU A 218 12.40 16.97 7.94
N ILE A 219 12.45 17.76 6.85
CA ILE A 219 13.69 18.34 6.31
C ILE A 219 14.34 19.25 7.36
N ARG A 220 13.57 20.16 7.96
CA ARG A 220 14.04 21.10 8.99
C ARG A 220 14.62 20.39 10.19
N LYS A 221 13.94 19.37 10.70
CA LYS A 221 14.46 18.52 11.80
C LYS A 221 15.75 17.82 11.41
N ALA A 222 15.82 17.26 10.19
CA ALA A 222 17.04 16.62 9.72
C ALA A 222 18.22 17.59 9.68
N VAL A 223 18.02 18.81 9.15
CA VAL A 223 19.05 19.86 9.10
C VAL A 223 19.54 20.29 10.48
N VAL A 224 18.63 20.41 11.46
CA VAL A 224 18.97 20.71 12.86
C VAL A 224 19.82 19.61 13.48
N ASP A 225 19.54 18.35 13.16
CA ASP A 225 20.23 17.19 13.73
C ASP A 225 21.63 16.95 13.12
N LEU A 226 21.92 17.47 11.92
CA LEU A 226 23.17 17.21 11.19
C LEU A 226 24.46 17.41 12.03
N PRO A 227 24.64 18.51 12.79
CA PRO A 227 25.88 18.72 13.56
C PRO A 227 26.07 17.68 14.67
N VAL A 228 24.96 17.21 15.27
CA VAL A 228 24.97 16.21 16.33
C VAL A 228 25.30 14.84 15.74
N VAL A 229 24.63 14.47 14.66
CA VAL A 229 24.82 13.17 13.99
C VAL A 229 26.24 13.02 13.44
N ALA A 230 26.82 14.09 12.89
CA ALA A 230 28.21 14.09 12.40
C ALA A 230 29.25 13.77 13.50
N GLN A 231 28.92 14.06 14.77
CA GLN A 231 29.79 13.77 15.93
C GLN A 231 29.47 12.43 16.58
N MET A 232 28.30 11.85 16.30
CA MET A 232 27.92 10.53 16.78
C MET A 232 28.70 9.46 16.01
N ARG A 233 29.49 8.66 16.73
CA ARG A 233 29.82 7.32 16.24
C ARG A 233 28.51 6.53 16.28
N MET A 234 28.02 6.05 15.14
CA MET A 234 26.93 5.08 15.13
C MET A 234 27.30 3.91 16.05
N PRO A 235 26.52 3.61 17.10
CA PRO A 235 26.72 2.38 17.81
C PRO A 235 26.20 1.27 16.90
N GLU A 236 27.10 0.54 16.24
CA GLU A 236 26.79 -0.70 15.52
C GLU A 236 25.90 -1.64 16.36
N ALA A 237 26.08 -1.58 17.69
CA ALA A 237 25.27 -2.26 18.70
C ALA A 237 23.77 -1.88 18.73
N GLU A 238 23.39 -0.65 18.37
CA GLU A 238 21.98 -0.21 18.33
C GLU A 238 21.28 -0.56 17.01
N ALA A 239 22.04 -0.56 15.90
CA ALA A 239 21.50 -0.85 14.58
C ALA A 239 21.24 -2.35 14.37
N GLY A 240 22.15 -3.22 14.84
CA GLY A 240 22.08 -4.67 14.62
C GLY A 240 20.72 -5.31 14.96
N PRO A 241 20.18 -5.12 16.18
CA PRO A 241 18.88 -5.70 16.55
C PRO A 241 17.71 -5.18 15.68
N LYS A 242 17.71 -3.89 15.33
CA LYS A 242 16.65 -3.29 14.50
C LYS A 242 16.75 -3.74 13.05
N VAL A 243 17.96 -3.89 12.52
CA VAL A 243 18.22 -4.48 11.21
C VAL A 243 17.67 -5.91 11.15
N GLN A 244 18.02 -6.74 12.13
CA GLN A 244 17.53 -8.12 12.19
C GLN A 244 16.00 -8.17 12.30
N GLN A 245 15.40 -7.27 13.10
CA GLN A 245 13.96 -7.17 13.25
C GLN A 245 13.28 -6.82 11.91
N ALA A 246 13.82 -5.85 11.17
CA ALA A 246 13.28 -5.44 9.88
C ALA A 246 13.39 -6.56 8.82
N ILE A 247 14.52 -7.27 8.77
CA ILE A 247 14.70 -8.44 7.90
C ILE A 247 13.68 -9.51 8.26
N GLN A 248 13.55 -9.86 9.55
CA GLN A 248 12.56 -10.85 10.01
C GLN A 248 11.14 -10.43 9.65
N TYR A 249 10.82 -9.14 9.80
CA TYR A 249 9.51 -8.59 9.44
C TYR A 249 9.19 -8.78 7.95
N VAL A 250 10.14 -8.46 7.06
CA VAL A 250 9.99 -8.67 5.62
C VAL A 250 9.84 -10.16 5.31
N ASP A 251 10.63 -11.02 5.97
CA ASP A 251 10.55 -12.46 5.78
C ASP A 251 9.20 -13.06 6.21
N ASP A 252 8.73 -12.65 7.39
CA ASP A 252 7.49 -13.14 8.01
C ASP A 252 6.24 -12.75 7.23
N TYR A 253 6.23 -11.57 6.60
CA TYR A 253 5.01 -11.02 6.00
C TYR A 253 5.02 -10.97 4.48
N LEU A 254 6.18 -11.16 3.83
CA LEU A 254 6.29 -11.18 2.38
C LEU A 254 7.01 -12.42 1.87
N ILE A 255 8.26 -12.66 2.28
CA ILE A 255 9.09 -13.70 1.66
C ILE A 255 8.55 -15.10 1.93
N ARG A 256 7.84 -15.33 3.04
CA ARG A 256 7.13 -16.59 3.26
C ARG A 256 6.19 -16.99 2.11
N TYR A 257 5.55 -16.03 1.44
CA TYR A 257 4.65 -16.30 0.31
C TYR A 257 5.43 -16.60 -0.96
N VAL A 258 6.54 -15.89 -1.19
CA VAL A 258 7.48 -16.18 -2.28
C VAL A 258 7.95 -17.64 -2.20
N ARG A 259 8.34 -18.09 -1.00
CA ARG A 259 8.79 -19.47 -0.75
C ARG A 259 7.66 -20.50 -0.89
N ALA A 260 6.45 -20.17 -0.45
CA ALA A 260 5.30 -21.07 -0.48
C ALA A 260 4.68 -21.25 -1.88
N HIS A 261 4.91 -20.30 -2.79
CA HIS A 261 4.31 -20.25 -4.13
C HIS A 261 5.37 -20.13 -5.23
N PRO A 262 6.22 -21.15 -5.43
CA PRO A 262 7.25 -21.15 -6.47
C PRO A 262 6.69 -21.02 -7.90
N GLU A 263 5.40 -21.31 -8.10
CA GLU A 263 4.67 -21.14 -9.36
C GLU A 263 4.29 -19.68 -9.67
N THR A 264 4.32 -18.78 -8.68
CA THR A 264 3.95 -17.37 -8.82
C THR A 264 5.19 -16.51 -8.94
N ARG A 265 5.23 -15.60 -9.92
CA ARG A 265 6.29 -14.60 -10.06
C ARG A 265 6.03 -13.39 -9.16
N PHE A 266 6.98 -13.03 -8.32
CA PHE A 266 6.92 -11.84 -7.47
C PHE A 266 7.89 -10.78 -7.97
N HIS A 267 7.36 -9.60 -8.28
CA HIS A 267 8.13 -8.41 -8.67
C HIS A 267 8.10 -7.42 -7.51
N LEU A 268 9.17 -7.39 -6.72
CA LEU A 268 9.27 -6.54 -5.54
C LEU A 268 9.93 -5.21 -5.90
N VAL A 269 9.30 -4.10 -5.55
CA VAL A 269 9.71 -2.77 -6.03
C VAL A 269 9.96 -1.84 -4.85
N PHE A 270 11.19 -1.34 -4.68
CA PHE A 270 11.42 -0.18 -3.83
C PHE A 270 10.88 1.07 -4.53
N PRO A 271 9.84 1.74 -4.00
CA PRO A 271 9.27 2.89 -4.67
C PRO A 271 10.31 4.02 -4.77
N PRO A 272 10.42 4.72 -5.91
CA PRO A 272 11.39 5.80 -6.10
C PRO A 272 10.98 7.06 -5.33
N TYR A 273 11.25 7.10 -4.03
CA TYR A 273 10.99 8.29 -3.20
C TYR A 273 11.86 9.47 -3.64
N PHE A 274 11.47 10.68 -3.22
CA PHE A 274 12.29 11.86 -3.48
C PHE A 274 13.65 11.73 -2.78
N ARG A 275 14.74 12.15 -3.42
CA ARG A 275 16.13 12.07 -2.90
C ARG A 275 16.26 12.59 -1.48
N ALA A 276 15.50 13.64 -1.12
CA ALA A 276 15.50 14.20 0.22
C ALA A 276 15.12 13.16 1.30
N THR A 277 14.25 12.18 1.00
CA THR A 277 13.91 11.09 1.93
C THR A 277 15.14 10.26 2.28
N TYR A 278 15.88 9.82 1.25
CA TYR A 278 17.11 9.06 1.44
C TYR A 278 18.18 9.92 2.10
N ALA A 279 18.32 11.19 1.72
CA ALA A 279 19.24 12.12 2.35
C ALA A 279 18.96 12.29 3.85
N ILE A 280 17.70 12.39 4.26
CA ILE A 280 17.31 12.42 5.68
C ILE A 280 17.77 11.14 6.38
N TRP A 281 17.60 9.98 5.76
CA TRP A 281 18.04 8.71 6.36
C TRP A 281 19.55 8.62 6.50
N HIS A 282 20.30 8.93 5.45
CA HIS A 282 21.76 8.80 5.45
C HIS A 282 22.45 9.88 6.29
N GLN A 283 21.99 11.13 6.22
CA GLN A 283 22.67 12.25 6.87
C GLN A 283 22.19 12.50 8.31
N ALA A 284 20.93 12.16 8.64
CA ALA A 284 20.33 12.52 9.92
C ALA A 284 19.68 11.35 10.69
N ARG A 285 19.40 10.21 10.06
CA ARG A 285 18.77 9.03 10.71
C ARG A 285 19.53 7.74 10.38
N PRO A 286 20.79 7.63 10.80
CA PRO A 286 21.69 6.61 10.28
C PRO A 286 21.25 5.16 10.60
N VAL A 287 20.46 4.96 11.67
CA VAL A 287 19.79 3.66 11.94
C VAL A 287 18.78 3.29 10.85
N HIS A 288 18.01 4.25 10.32
CA HIS A 288 17.08 4.02 9.22
C HIS A 288 17.84 3.64 7.95
N SER A 289 18.93 4.34 7.66
CA SER A 289 19.82 4.02 6.54
C SER A 289 20.39 2.61 6.65
N ALA A 290 20.91 2.22 7.82
CA ALA A 290 21.44 0.87 8.06
C ALA A 290 20.38 -0.21 7.85
N ILE A 291 19.15 -0.01 8.34
CA ILE A 291 18.03 -0.95 8.11
C ILE A 291 17.70 -1.06 6.63
N HIS A 292 17.57 0.07 5.94
CA HIS A 292 17.20 0.11 4.53
C HIS A 292 18.24 -0.58 3.64
N ILE A 293 19.52 -0.25 3.82
CA ILE A 293 20.66 -0.91 3.15
C ILE A 293 20.64 -2.43 3.39
N ALA A 294 20.42 -2.85 4.64
CA ALA A 294 20.43 -4.27 4.98
C ALA A 294 19.25 -5.01 4.34
N VAL A 295 18.06 -4.42 4.28
CA VAL A 295 16.89 -5.01 3.61
C VAL A 295 17.11 -5.08 2.10
N ILE A 296 17.65 -4.04 1.46
CA ILE A 296 18.01 -4.07 0.03
C ILE A 296 18.97 -5.23 -0.25
N ARG A 297 20.07 -5.32 0.52
CA ARG A 297 21.08 -6.38 0.38
C ARG A 297 20.47 -7.77 0.58
N HIS A 298 19.71 -7.95 1.66
CA HIS A 298 19.05 -9.23 1.98
C HIS A 298 18.16 -9.71 0.83
N LEU A 299 17.30 -8.83 0.30
CA LEU A 299 16.38 -9.17 -0.77
C LEU A 299 17.09 -9.47 -2.09
N ALA A 300 18.13 -8.69 -2.45
CA ALA A 300 18.90 -8.93 -3.66
C ALA A 300 19.65 -10.27 -3.60
N LEU A 301 20.26 -10.62 -2.47
CA LEU A 301 20.93 -11.91 -2.27
C LEU A 301 19.94 -13.08 -2.33
N LEU A 302 18.73 -12.92 -1.78
CA LEU A 302 17.70 -13.95 -1.84
C LEU A 302 17.22 -14.29 -3.27
N THR A 303 17.47 -13.43 -4.26
CA THR A 303 17.10 -13.72 -5.66
C THR A 303 17.87 -14.90 -6.27
N ASP A 304 19.05 -15.22 -5.72
CA ASP A 304 19.84 -16.40 -6.15
C ASP A 304 19.15 -17.72 -5.75
N GLU A 305 18.50 -17.72 -4.60
CA GLU A 305 17.78 -18.87 -4.04
C GLU A 305 16.33 -18.94 -4.54
N LEU A 306 15.65 -17.80 -4.57
CA LEU A 306 14.22 -17.68 -4.88
C LEU A 306 14.03 -17.20 -6.32
N ARG A 307 14.17 -18.13 -7.26
CA ARG A 307 14.10 -17.85 -8.71
C ARG A 307 12.76 -17.31 -9.19
N ASN A 308 11.70 -17.39 -8.38
CA ASN A 308 10.38 -16.83 -8.66
C ASN A 308 10.21 -15.38 -8.16
N MET A 309 11.30 -14.72 -7.75
CA MET A 309 11.31 -13.36 -7.24
C MET A 309 12.32 -12.49 -7.98
N ASP A 310 11.91 -11.26 -8.30
CA ASP A 310 12.79 -10.18 -8.74
C ASP A 310 12.64 -9.00 -7.78
N VAL A 311 13.71 -8.21 -7.65
CA VAL A 311 13.76 -7.00 -6.81
C VAL A 311 14.22 -5.83 -7.67
N PHE A 312 13.52 -4.70 -7.62
CA PHE A 312 13.80 -3.52 -8.41
C PHE A 312 14.02 -2.31 -7.49
N GLY A 313 15.03 -1.50 -7.79
CA GLY A 313 15.37 -0.30 -7.03
C GLY A 313 15.84 0.83 -7.93
N PHE A 314 15.49 2.07 -7.56
CA PHE A 314 15.67 3.25 -8.42
C PHE A 314 16.45 4.36 -7.72
N GLU A 315 17.02 4.10 -6.54
CA GLU A 315 17.65 5.14 -5.71
C GLU A 315 18.98 5.64 -6.26
N ASN A 316 19.57 4.93 -7.23
CA ASN A 316 20.75 5.35 -7.97
C ASN A 316 20.41 6.33 -9.11
N GLU A 317 19.14 6.43 -9.50
CA GLU A 317 18.71 7.21 -10.67
C GLU A 317 18.71 8.73 -10.39
N SER A 318 18.81 9.53 -11.45
CA SER A 318 18.83 11.00 -11.33
C SER A 318 17.44 11.63 -11.22
N PHE A 319 16.40 10.98 -11.73
CA PHE A 319 15.04 11.53 -11.70
C PHE A 319 14.50 11.67 -10.27
N VAL A 320 15.01 10.89 -9.32
CA VAL A 320 14.63 11.00 -7.92
C VAL A 320 15.16 12.27 -7.26
N ASP A 321 16.08 13.00 -7.90
CA ASP A 321 16.62 14.25 -7.38
C ASP A 321 15.75 15.47 -7.74
N ASP A 322 14.85 15.33 -8.70
CA ASP A 322 14.03 16.43 -9.19
C ASP A 322 12.72 16.54 -8.41
N ILE A 323 12.64 17.53 -7.53
CA ILE A 323 11.45 17.87 -6.74
C ILE A 323 10.19 18.09 -7.61
N ALA A 324 10.33 18.43 -8.90
CA ALA A 324 9.19 18.58 -9.80
C ALA A 324 8.42 17.28 -10.07
N ASN A 325 9.04 16.14 -9.78
CA ASN A 325 8.45 14.81 -9.87
C ASN A 325 7.63 14.42 -8.65
N TYR A 326 7.65 15.23 -7.58
CA TYR A 326 7.09 14.85 -6.28
C TYR A 326 6.11 15.87 -5.71
N LYS A 327 5.05 15.38 -5.05
CA LYS A 327 4.09 16.22 -4.31
C LYS A 327 4.33 16.28 -2.80
N ASP A 328 5.24 15.44 -2.32
CA ASP A 328 5.81 15.43 -0.96
C ASP A 328 7.12 14.63 -0.98
N LEU A 329 7.62 14.18 0.18
CA LEU A 329 8.86 13.40 0.27
C LEU A 329 8.80 12.01 -0.41
N GLY A 330 7.63 11.46 -0.70
CA GLY A 330 7.47 10.10 -1.21
C GLY A 330 6.71 10.01 -2.53
N HIS A 331 5.58 10.71 -2.66
CA HIS A 331 4.63 10.50 -3.75
C HIS A 331 5.09 11.13 -5.06
N TYR A 332 5.38 10.26 -6.04
CA TYR A 332 5.84 10.59 -7.38
C TYR A 332 4.68 10.73 -8.40
N ARG A 333 4.95 11.33 -9.56
CA ARG A 333 4.01 11.38 -10.70
C ARG A 333 3.66 9.97 -11.19
N GLU A 334 2.43 9.77 -11.64
CA GLU A 334 1.93 8.49 -12.15
C GLU A 334 2.75 7.91 -13.31
N THR A 335 3.46 8.76 -14.05
CA THR A 335 4.38 8.32 -15.12
C THR A 335 5.51 7.43 -14.59
N PHE A 336 5.86 7.53 -13.31
CA PHE A 336 6.85 6.65 -12.69
C PHE A 336 6.29 5.26 -12.36
N ASP A 337 4.97 5.11 -12.15
CA ASP A 337 4.35 3.78 -12.11
C ASP A 337 4.52 3.05 -13.45
N SER A 338 4.29 3.74 -14.57
CA SER A 338 4.51 3.21 -15.91
C SER A 338 5.99 2.87 -16.14
N ARG A 339 6.92 3.72 -15.67
CA ARG A 339 8.37 3.44 -15.73
C ARG A 339 8.75 2.20 -14.92
N ILE A 340 8.18 2.01 -13.73
CA ILE A 340 8.38 0.80 -12.92
C ILE A 340 7.92 -0.44 -13.69
N LEU A 341 6.72 -0.42 -14.29
CA LEU A 341 6.23 -1.55 -15.08
C LEU A 341 7.11 -1.85 -16.30
N ALA A 342 7.58 -0.80 -16.98
CA ALA A 342 8.51 -0.95 -18.10
C ALA A 342 9.84 -1.57 -17.66
N SER A 343 10.41 -1.12 -16.54
CA SER A 343 11.63 -1.65 -15.93
C SER A 343 11.49 -3.12 -15.54
N ILE A 344 10.34 -3.51 -14.96
CA ILE A 344 10.02 -4.93 -14.71
C ILE A 344 10.00 -5.75 -16.01
N ALA A 345 9.35 -5.23 -17.06
CA ALA A 345 9.24 -5.93 -18.34
C ALA A 345 10.59 -6.09 -19.06
N SER A 346 11.47 -5.09 -18.96
CA SER A 346 12.80 -5.08 -19.57
C SER A 346 13.89 -5.72 -18.69
N ASN A 347 13.61 -6.02 -17.41
CA ASN A 347 14.59 -6.34 -16.37
C ASN A 347 15.66 -5.25 -16.17
N GLU A 348 15.36 -4.01 -16.52
CA GLU A 348 16.18 -2.86 -16.13
C GLU A 348 16.04 -2.63 -14.61
N ASP A 349 17.01 -1.97 -13.98
CA ASP A 349 17.00 -1.64 -12.54
C ASP A 349 16.86 -2.84 -11.56
N ARG A 350 16.98 -4.08 -12.05
CA ARG A 350 16.88 -5.28 -11.23
C ARG A 350 18.11 -5.41 -10.33
N LEU A 351 17.88 -5.61 -9.04
CA LEU A 351 18.89 -5.88 -8.02
C LEU A 351 19.17 -7.37 -7.93
N THR A 352 20.45 -7.71 -7.86
CA THR A 352 20.98 -9.07 -7.80
C THR A 352 22.18 -9.10 -6.85
N SER A 353 22.64 -10.30 -6.47
CA SER A 353 23.87 -10.46 -5.71
C SER A 353 25.10 -9.83 -6.39
N ASP A 354 25.12 -9.80 -7.73
CA ASP A 354 26.23 -9.26 -8.53
C ASP A 354 26.32 -7.72 -8.51
N ASN A 355 25.19 -7.00 -8.40
CA ASN A 355 25.15 -5.55 -8.58
C ASN A 355 24.74 -4.76 -7.34
N VAL A 356 24.22 -5.42 -6.29
CA VAL A 356 23.59 -4.74 -5.15
C VAL A 356 24.55 -3.81 -4.40
N GLU A 357 25.82 -4.18 -4.25
CA GLU A 357 26.79 -3.31 -3.57
C GLU A 357 27.09 -2.03 -4.37
N ALA A 358 27.19 -2.14 -5.70
CA ALA A 358 27.40 -0.98 -6.56
C ALA A 358 26.19 -0.04 -6.58
N TYR A 359 24.98 -0.62 -6.57
CA TYR A 359 23.73 0.12 -6.40
C TYR A 359 23.70 0.86 -5.07
N ILE A 360 23.94 0.16 -3.95
CA ILE A 360 23.94 0.73 -2.60
C ILE A 360 24.98 1.85 -2.48
N GLN A 361 26.19 1.64 -2.99
CA GLN A 361 27.25 2.65 -2.98
C GLN A 361 26.81 3.91 -3.73
N THR A 362 26.26 3.75 -4.94
CA THR A 362 25.81 4.88 -5.76
C THR A 362 24.65 5.62 -5.09
N ALA A 363 23.62 4.89 -4.64
CA ALA A 363 22.46 5.47 -3.95
C ALA A 363 22.85 6.21 -2.67
N THR A 364 23.73 5.62 -1.86
CA THR A 364 24.28 6.20 -0.63
C THR A 364 25.04 7.49 -0.93
N SER A 365 25.99 7.45 -1.87
CA SER A 365 26.79 8.63 -2.23
C SER A 365 25.91 9.80 -2.68
N ARG A 366 24.88 9.53 -3.48
CA ARG A 366 23.94 10.57 -3.94
C ARG A 366 23.09 11.12 -2.79
N ALA A 367 22.63 10.26 -1.89
CA ALA A 367 21.88 10.67 -0.70
C ALA A 367 22.72 11.52 0.26
N GLU A 368 23.99 11.18 0.49
CA GLU A 368 24.91 11.93 1.34
C GLU A 368 25.32 13.28 0.75
N GLN A 369 25.37 13.39 -0.59
CA GLN A 369 25.72 14.63 -1.30
C GLN A 369 24.54 15.59 -1.50
N PHE A 370 23.30 15.13 -1.30
CA PHE A 370 22.13 15.98 -1.49
C PHE A 370 22.08 17.10 -0.45
N ASP A 371 21.96 18.36 -0.89
CA ASP A 371 22.01 19.52 0.00
C ASP A 371 20.66 19.77 0.71
N LEU A 372 20.48 19.10 1.86
CA LEU A 372 19.31 19.32 2.72
C LEU A 372 19.26 20.74 3.30
N ARG A 373 20.40 21.42 3.46
CA ARG A 373 20.43 22.78 4.02
C ARG A 373 19.89 23.78 3.02
N GLU A 374 20.30 23.66 1.77
CA GLU A 374 19.79 24.49 0.67
C GLU A 374 18.29 24.26 0.46
N LEU A 375 17.84 22.99 0.40
CA LEU A 375 16.42 22.69 0.28
C LEU A 375 15.60 23.27 1.45
N ASN A 376 16.11 23.17 2.68
CA ASN A 376 15.45 23.78 3.84
C ASN A 376 15.38 25.31 3.72
N ALA A 377 16.49 25.97 3.37
CA ALA A 377 16.53 27.43 3.23
C ALA A 377 15.55 27.93 2.16
N GLN A 378 15.42 27.19 1.05
CA GLN A 378 14.46 27.46 -0.01
C GLN A 378 13.00 27.36 0.48
N LEU A 379 12.69 26.33 1.28
CA LEU A 379 11.35 26.16 1.86
C LEU A 379 11.03 27.20 2.95
N ASP A 380 12.01 27.59 3.77
CA ASP A 380 11.90 28.67 4.75
C ASP A 380 11.62 30.03 4.09
N ALA A 381 12.24 30.30 2.93
CA ALA A 381 11.98 31.51 2.15
C ALA A 381 10.51 31.56 1.66
N CYS A 382 9.95 30.41 1.28
CA CYS A 382 8.54 30.31 0.88
C CYS A 382 7.55 30.53 2.03
N ALA A 383 7.92 30.12 3.25
CA ALA A 383 7.13 30.39 4.44
C ALA A 383 7.11 31.90 4.77
N SER A 384 8.24 32.58 4.57
CA SER A 384 8.46 33.99 4.94
C SER A 384 7.95 35.02 3.94
N ALA A 385 7.71 34.63 2.68
CA ALA A 385 7.10 35.50 1.67
C ALA A 385 5.59 35.64 1.93
N GLN A 386 5.21 36.67 2.71
CA GLN A 386 3.84 37.20 2.86
C GLN A 386 3.86 38.72 2.95
#